data_AF-A0A7J9ZUQ5-F1
#
_entry.id   AF-A0A7J9ZUQ5-F1
#
_cell.length_a   1.000
_cell.length_b   1.000
_cell.length_c   1.000
_cell.angle_alpha   90.00
_cell.angle_beta   90.00
_cell.angle_gamma   90.00
#
_symmetry.space_group_name_H-M   'P 1'
#
loop_
_entity.id
_entity.type
_entity.pdbx_description
1 polymer ?
#
loop_
_entity_poly.entity_id
_entity_poly.type
_entity_poly.pdbx_seq_one_letter_code
_entity_poly.pdbx_strand_id
1 'polypeptide(L)' 'MELTVIDHGPGIPRDLLTAVFDRFVKAEAARSRSDGSGLGLSIARENALLHGGVLEASGGAVLRLWLPVRPDPEEDKE' A
#
# COMPACT_ATOMS: atom_id res chain seq x y z
N MET A 1 14.18 -2.95 2.51
CA MET A 1 13.75 -1.64 3.04
C MET A 1 12.27 -1.74 3.37
N GLU A 2 11.83 -1.12 4.46
CA GLU A 2 10.42 -1.04 4.86
C GLU A 2 9.99 0.43 4.93
N LEU A 3 8.78 0.72 4.43
CA LEU A 3 8.11 2.01 4.51
C LEU A 3 6.69 1.81 5.05
N THR A 4 6.31 2.60 6.05
CA THR A 4 4.96 2.57 6.63
C THR A 4 4.27 3.91 6.47
N VAL A 5 3.04 3.89 5.98
CA VAL A 5 2.16 5.07 5.88
C VAL A 5 0.98 4.85 6.81
N ILE A 6 0.70 5.83 7.66
CA ILE A 6 -0.39 5.81 8.64
C ILE A 6 -1.28 7.02 8.41
N ASP A 7 -2.57 6.77 8.21
CA ASP A 7 -3.63 7.77 8.19
C ASP A 7 -4.46 7.71 9.49
N HIS A 8 -4.96 8.86 9.94
CA HIS A 8 -5.77 9.01 11.16
C HIS A 8 -7.28 9.05 10.87
N GLY A 9 -7.66 8.69 9.66
CA GLY A 9 -9.03 8.55 9.22
C GLY A 9 -9.74 7.35 9.86
N PRO A 10 -10.97 7.07 9.41
CA PRO A 10 -11.82 6.00 9.95
C PRO A 10 -11.22 4.60 9.75
N GLY A 11 -10.17 4.48 8.92
CA GLY A 11 -9.49 3.22 8.63
C GLY A 11 -10.20 2.35 7.61
N ILE A 12 -9.55 1.24 7.29
CA ILE A 12 -10.02 0.18 6.42
C ILE A 12 -10.69 -0.88 7.31
N PRO A 13 -11.98 -1.21 7.10
CA PRO A 13 -12.64 -2.33 7.76
C PRO A 13 -11.87 -3.65 7.56
N ARG A 14 -11.88 -4.52 8.58
CA ARG A 14 -11.08 -5.77 8.55
C ARG A 14 -11.44 -6.70 7.39
N ASP A 15 -12.72 -6.75 7.06
CA ASP A 15 -13.32 -7.48 5.94
C ASP A 15 -12.89 -6.93 4.56
N LEU A 16 -12.40 -5.69 4.50
CA LEU A 16 -11.93 -5.06 3.27
C LEU A 16 -10.41 -5.08 3.12
N LEU A 17 -9.62 -5.53 4.11
CA LEU A 17 -8.15 -5.42 4.07
C LEU A 17 -7.51 -6.06 2.84
N THR A 18 -8.07 -7.16 2.34
CA THR A 18 -7.59 -7.80 1.10
C THR A 18 -8.18 -7.15 -0.14
N ALA A 19 -9.48 -6.85 -0.12
CA ALA A 19 -10.21 -6.29 -1.27
C ALA A 19 -9.87 -4.82 -1.56
N VAL A 20 -9.27 -4.09 -0.60
CA VAL A 20 -8.91 -2.67 -0.76
C VAL A 20 -7.89 -2.43 -1.89
N PHE A 21 -7.20 -3.48 -2.34
CA PHE A 21 -6.29 -3.45 -3.47
C PHE A 21 -6.95 -3.76 -4.81
N ASP A 22 -8.22 -4.15 -4.82
CA ASP A 22 -8.96 -4.37 -6.05
C ASP A 22 -9.35 -3.03 -6.69
N ARG A 23 -9.40 -3.00 -8.02
CA ARG A 23 -9.73 -1.78 -8.77
C ARG A 23 -11.16 -1.32 -8.44
N PHE A 24 -11.31 -0.01 -8.24
CA PHE A 24 -12.60 0.64 -7.95
C PHE A 24 -13.21 0.30 -6.59
N VAL A 25 -12.53 -0.48 -5.74
CA VAL A 25 -12.99 -0.71 -4.38
C VAL A 25 -12.82 0.57 -3.56
N LYS A 26 -13.91 0.93 -2.88
CA LYS A 26 -13.96 2.06 -1.94
C LYS A 26 -14.53 1.56 -0.63
N ALA A 27 -13.80 1.79 0.47
CA ALA A 27 -14.38 1.62 1.79
C ALA A 27 -15.56 2.60 1.96
N GLU A 28 -16.64 2.14 2.60
CA GLU A 28 -17.85 2.93 2.91
C GLU A 28 -17.48 4.33 3.46
N ALA A 29 -16.48 4.38 4.34
CA ALA A 29 -16.01 5.58 5.01
C ALA A 29 -15.22 6.56 4.13
N ALA A 30 -14.75 6.12 2.95
CA ALA A 30 -14.07 6.94 1.95
C ALA A 30 -15.04 7.50 0.88
N ARG A 31 -16.24 6.92 0.73
CA ARG A 31 -17.25 7.35 -0.26
C ARG A 31 -17.73 8.78 -0.05
N SER A 32 -17.77 9.27 1.19
CA SER A 32 -18.24 10.63 1.49
C SER A 32 -17.16 11.71 1.38
N ARG A 33 -15.88 11.34 1.26
CA ARG A 33 -14.75 12.27 1.44
C ARG A 33 -13.84 12.48 0.23
N SER A 34 -13.96 11.68 -0.84
CA SER A 34 -13.09 11.86 -2.00
C SER A 34 -13.73 11.48 -3.33
N ASP A 35 -13.48 12.31 -4.34
CA ASP A 35 -13.71 12.04 -5.78
C ASP A 35 -12.72 11.03 -6.37
N GLY A 36 -11.92 10.36 -5.53
CA GLY A 36 -10.92 9.39 -5.97
C GLY A 36 -11.55 8.22 -6.72
N SER A 37 -10.95 7.78 -7.82
CA SER A 37 -11.44 6.67 -8.65
C SER A 37 -11.39 5.29 -7.96
N GLY A 38 -10.74 5.17 -6.79
CA GLY A 38 -10.49 3.88 -6.13
C GLY A 38 -9.39 3.05 -6.81
N LEU A 39 -8.52 3.69 -7.61
CA LEU A 39 -7.44 2.99 -8.31
C LEU A 39 -6.08 3.06 -7.59
N GLY A 40 -5.88 4.03 -6.71
CA GLY A 40 -4.55 4.33 -6.15
C GLY A 40 -3.86 3.14 -5.47
N LEU A 41 -4.58 2.40 -4.61
CA LEU A 41 -4.01 1.24 -3.91
C LEU A 41 -3.76 0.05 -4.84
N SER A 42 -4.62 -0.18 -5.83
CA SER A 42 -4.40 -1.23 -6.84
C SER A 42 -3.11 -0.98 -7.63
N ILE A 43 -2.88 0.27 -8.04
CA ILE A 43 -1.66 0.69 -8.76
C ILE A 43 -0.45 0.58 -7.85
N ALA A 44 -0.56 1.02 -6.59
CA ALA A 44 0.54 0.93 -5.63
C ALA A 44 0.96 -0.52 -5.38
N ARG A 45 0.01 -1.46 -5.25
CA ARG A 45 0.31 -2.89 -5.06
C ARG A 45 0.97 -3.49 -6.30
N GLU A 46 0.47 -3.16 -7.49
CA GLU A 46 1.07 -3.60 -8.76
C GLU A 46 2.52 -3.09 -8.90
N ASN A 47 2.76 -1.81 -8.58
CA ASN A 47 4.11 -1.25 -8.54
C ASN A 47 5.01 -1.93 -7.51
N ALA A 48 4.52 -2.20 -6.29
CA ALA A 48 5.30 -2.92 -5.28
C ALA A 48 5.76 -4.29 -5.80
N LEU A 49 4.84 -5.05 -6.40
CA LEU A 49 5.15 -6.36 -6.99
C LEU A 49 6.15 -6.26 -8.15
N LEU A 50 6.01 -5.26 -9.03
CA LEU A 50 6.97 -5.01 -10.12
C LEU A 50 8.39 -4.73 -9.62
N HIS A 51 8.52 -4.14 -8.45
CA HIS A 51 9.82 -3.89 -7.80
C HIS A 51 10.32 -5.08 -6.96
N GLY A 52 9.65 -6.23 -7.01
CA GLY A 52 9.98 -7.42 -6.22
C GLY A 52 9.62 -7.30 -4.73
N GLY A 53 8.76 -6.33 -4.41
CA GLY A 53 8.30 -6.06 -3.06
C GLY A 53 6.90 -6.57 -2.77
N VAL A 54 6.39 -6.18 -1.60
CA VAL A 54 5.03 -6.48 -1.16
C VAL A 54 4.42 -5.26 -0.49
N LEU A 55 3.12 -5.06 -0.71
CA LEU A 55 2.31 -4.01 -0.08
C LEU A 55 1.17 -4.66 0.67
N GLU A 56 1.06 -4.37 1.97
CA GLU A 56 0.00 -4.89 2.85
C GLU A 56 -0.78 -3.75 3.51
N ALA A 57 -2.06 -4.00 3.76
CA ALA A 57 -2.91 -3.16 4.57
C ALA A 57 -3.22 -3.87 5.89
N SER A 58 -3.22 -3.13 6.98
CA SER A 58 -3.66 -3.62 8.29
C SER A 58 -4.68 -2.65 8.89
N GLY A 59 -5.38 -3.10 9.94
CA GLY A 59 -6.50 -2.37 10.54
C GLY A 59 -6.17 -0.91 10.87
N GLY A 60 -7.18 -0.04 10.82
CA GLY A 60 -6.94 1.39 10.70
C GLY A 60 -6.55 1.72 9.26
N ALA A 61 -5.74 2.75 9.03
CA ALA A 61 -5.25 3.11 7.71
C ALA A 61 -3.72 2.99 7.65
N VAL A 62 -3.23 1.80 7.99
CA VAL A 62 -1.80 1.48 7.99
C VAL A 62 -1.46 0.66 6.76
N LEU A 63 -0.61 1.22 5.90
CA LEU A 63 -0.07 0.56 4.72
C LEU A 63 1.43 0.33 4.92
N ARG A 64 1.88 -0.91 4.67
CA ARG A 64 3.28 -1.32 4.82
C ARG A 64 3.82 -1.81 3.49
N LEU A 65 4.89 -1.19 3.02
CA LEU A 65 5.61 -1.52 1.80
C LEU A 65 6.98 -2.08 2.17
N TRP A 66 7.30 -3.26 1.64
CA TRP A 66 8.64 -3.82 1.69
C TRP A 66 9.21 -3.89 0.28
N LEU A 67 10.45 -3.44 0.12
CA LEU A 67 11.20 -3.51 -1.13
C LEU A 67 12.54 -4.22 -0.90
N PRO A 68 13.00 -5.05 -1.84
CA PRO A 68 14.37 -5.54 -1.85
C PRO A 68 15.36 -4.37 -1.88
N VAL A 69 16.37 -4.40 -1.02
CA VAL A 69 17.50 -3.47 -1.14
C VAL A 69 18.52 -4.15 -2.03
N ARG A 70 18.86 -3.52 -3.16
CA ARG A 70 20.07 -3.95 -3.87
C ARG A 70 21.25 -3.40 -3.09
N PRO A 71 22.28 -4.23 -2.80
CA PRO A 71 23.51 -3.70 -2.24
C PRO A 71 24.04 -2.59 -3.16
N ASP A 72 24.62 -1.56 -2.57
CA ASP A 72 25.23 -0.50 -3.36
C ASP A 72 26.41 -1.14 -4.12
N PRO A 73 26.47 -1.05 -5.46
CA PRO A 73 27.59 -1.62 -6.22
C PRO A 73 28.96 -1.03 -5.83
N GLU A 74 29.02 0.06 -5.06
CA GLU A 74 30.26 0.61 -4.52
C GLU A 74 30.71 -0.01 -3.17
N GLU A 75 29.85 -0.74 -2.44
CA GLU A 75 30.21 -1.42 -1.17
C GLU A 75 31.06 -2.69 -1.36
N ASP A 76 31.11 -3.27 -2.57
CA ASP A 76 31.90 -4.48 -2.88
C ASP A 76 33.38 -4.19 -3.25
N LYS A 77 33.84 -2.95 -3.12
CA LYS A 77 35.21 -2.51 -3.52
C LYS A 77 36.16 -2.28 -2.34
N GLU A 78 36.06 -3.06 -1.27
CA GLU A 78 37.01 -3.04 -0.13
C GLU A 78 37.70 -4.40 0.09
#